data_AF-A0AAJ2U4C2-F1
#
_entry.id   AF-A0AAJ2U4C2-F1
#
_cell.length_a   1.000
_cell.length_b   1.000
_cell.length_c   1.000
_cell.angle_alpha   90.00
_cell.angle_beta   90.00
_cell.angle_gamma   90.00
#
_symmetry.space_group_name_H-M   'P 1'
#
loop_
_entity.id
_entity.type
_entity.pdbx_description
1 polymer ?
#
loop_
_entity_poly.entity_id
_entity_poly.type
_entity_poly.pdbx_seq_one_letter_code
_entity_poly.pdbx_strand_id
1 'polypeptide(L)'
;MTVSLVLIIIMAVLFACGVYAMLERSLTRVLIGFLLLGNAANLLLLIVIGQPGIAPFYGAGESDEMSDPLPQALMLTAIVITFAISAFLLALIYRSWQLGQADTVQDDEADLAVRARDAETEEVMDDETELEDDDSTTDFIGTVTSPIRVVHARDFPGIRDDAPVDRPRTRASDTATAEPDEKKEDDA
;
A
#
# COMPACT_ATOMS: atom_id res chain seq x y z
N MET A 1 26.20 17.33 -3.25
CA MET A 1 24.81 17.81 -3.31
C MET A 1 24.56 18.71 -2.11
N THR A 2 24.43 20.01 -2.30
CA THR A 2 24.13 20.94 -1.21
C THR A 2 22.61 21.15 -1.15
N VAL A 3 21.93 20.33 -0.37
CA VAL A 3 20.49 20.52 -0.13
C VAL A 3 20.31 21.73 0.77
N SER A 4 19.38 22.61 0.42
CA SER A 4 19.09 23.79 1.25
C SER A 4 18.42 23.37 2.55
N LEU A 5 19.12 23.60 3.67
CA LEU A 5 18.62 23.30 5.02
C LEU A 5 17.32 24.07 5.33
N VAL A 6 17.16 25.26 4.75
CA VAL A 6 15.93 26.06 4.88
C VAL A 6 14.74 25.34 4.25
N LEU A 7 14.91 24.75 3.06
CA LEU A 7 13.87 23.97 2.37
C LEU A 7 13.45 22.75 3.19
N ILE A 8 14.42 22.04 3.78
CA ILE A 8 14.16 20.88 4.64
C ILE A 8 13.35 21.29 5.87
N ILE A 9 13.73 22.38 6.54
CA ILE A 9 13.00 22.87 7.73
C ILE A 9 11.57 23.26 7.37
N ILE A 10 11.38 24.01 6.28
CA ILE A 10 10.03 24.41 5.82
C ILE A 10 9.18 23.17 5.52
N MET A 11 9.73 22.20 4.79
CA MET A 11 9.07 20.94 4.48
C MET A 11 8.67 20.19 5.77
N ALA A 12 9.58 20.06 6.74
CA ALA A 12 9.32 19.39 8.01
C ALA A 12 8.23 20.09 8.83
N VAL A 13 8.24 21.43 8.89
CA VAL A 13 7.20 22.21 9.58
C VAL A 13 5.85 22.06 8.90
N LEU A 14 5.80 22.05 7.57
CA LEU A 14 4.56 21.82 6.82
C LEU A 14 4.00 20.41 7.04
N PHE A 15 4.86 19.38 7.05
CA PHE A 15 4.44 18.02 7.41
C PHE A 15 3.92 17.96 8.84
N ALA A 16 4.63 18.53 9.81
CA ALA A 16 4.21 18.53 11.21
C ALA A 16 2.88 19.25 11.41
N CYS A 17 2.71 20.43 10.82
CA CYS A 17 1.46 21.20 10.90
C CYS A 17 0.32 20.50 10.15
N GLY A 18 0.60 19.92 8.98
CA GLY A 18 -0.39 19.20 8.18
C GLY A 18 -0.91 17.95 8.87
N VAL A 19 0.00 17.12 9.42
CA VAL A 19 -0.37 15.93 10.21
C VAL A 19 -1.11 16.34 11.48
N TYR A 20 -0.64 17.38 12.19
CA TYR A 20 -1.33 17.88 13.38
C TYR A 20 -2.77 18.31 13.06
N ALA A 21 -2.99 19.10 12.00
CA ALA A 21 -4.32 19.55 11.60
C ALA A 21 -5.22 18.38 11.12
N MET A 22 -4.62 17.34 10.51
CA MET A 22 -5.35 16.13 10.09
C MET A 22 -5.86 15.29 11.26
N LEU A 23 -5.23 15.39 12.44
CA LEU A 23 -5.66 14.70 13.66
C LEU A 23 -6.78 15.43 14.41
N GLU A 24 -7.21 16.60 13.95
CA GLU A 24 -8.28 17.35 14.60
C GLU A 24 -9.66 16.85 14.17
N ARG A 25 -10.65 16.97 15.06
CA ARG A 25 -12.03 16.53 14.79
C ARG A 25 -12.79 17.39 13.77
N SER A 26 -12.29 18.56 13.41
CA SER A 26 -12.99 19.48 12.50
C SER A 26 -12.60 19.18 11.05
N LEU A 27 -13.61 18.95 10.21
CA LEU A 27 -13.39 18.63 8.79
C LEU A 27 -12.69 19.78 8.06
N THR A 28 -12.98 21.02 8.42
CA THR A 28 -12.26 22.19 7.89
C THR A 28 -10.78 22.18 8.25
N ARG A 29 -10.42 21.80 9.49
CA ARG A 29 -9.02 21.63 9.91
C ARG A 29 -8.34 20.47 9.18
N VAL A 30 -9.05 19.35 8.99
CA VAL A 30 -8.57 18.22 8.17
C VAL A 30 -8.30 18.65 6.72
N LEU A 31 -9.20 19.44 6.11
CA LEU A 31 -8.99 20.00 4.76
C LEU A 31 -7.70 20.82 4.70
N ILE A 32 -7.51 21.77 5.63
CA ILE A 32 -6.27 22.57 5.72
C ILE A 32 -5.05 21.64 5.89
N GLY A 33 -5.17 20.59 6.70
CA GLY A 33 -4.15 19.56 6.87
C GLY A 33 -3.73 18.91 5.56
N PHE A 34 -4.69 18.47 4.72
CA PHE A 34 -4.43 17.91 3.39
C PHE A 34 -3.76 18.92 2.46
N LEU A 35 -4.16 20.19 2.49
CA LEU A 35 -3.51 21.24 1.69
C LEU A 35 -2.04 21.42 2.11
N LEU A 36 -1.76 21.46 3.42
CA LEU A 36 -0.40 21.59 3.94
C LEU A 36 0.46 20.38 3.59
N LEU A 37 -0.07 19.16 3.78
CA LEU A 37 0.58 17.90 3.42
C LEU A 37 0.88 17.80 1.92
N GLY A 38 -0.07 18.19 1.07
CA GLY A 38 0.14 18.21 -0.39
C GLY A 38 1.26 19.17 -0.79
N ASN A 39 1.32 20.37 -0.19
CA ASN A 39 2.42 21.30 -0.42
C ASN A 39 3.75 20.77 0.14
N ALA A 40 3.75 20.10 1.30
CA ALA A 40 4.94 19.49 1.88
C ALA A 40 5.49 18.36 0.99
N ALA A 41 4.62 17.51 0.45
CA ALA A 41 4.98 16.45 -0.48
C ALA A 41 5.55 17.00 -1.81
N ASN A 42 4.98 18.09 -2.32
CA ASN A 42 5.51 18.80 -3.48
C ASN A 42 6.92 19.37 -3.22
N LEU A 43 7.16 19.93 -2.02
CA LEU A 43 8.50 20.35 -1.61
C LEU A 43 9.47 19.19 -1.45
N LEU A 44 9.01 18.05 -0.94
CA LEU A 44 9.82 16.83 -0.87
C LEU A 44 10.29 16.41 -2.27
N LEU A 45 9.39 16.37 -3.26
CA LEU A 45 9.76 16.09 -4.65
C LEU A 45 10.77 17.10 -5.19
N LEU A 46 10.59 18.40 -4.89
CA LEU A 46 11.54 19.43 -5.28
C LEU A 46 12.94 19.21 -4.67
N ILE A 47 13.02 18.79 -3.41
CA ILE A 47 14.28 18.48 -2.74
C ILE A 47 14.95 17.24 -3.39
N VAL A 48 14.16 16.25 -3.79
CA VAL A 48 14.65 15.03 -4.47
C VAL A 48 15.21 15.34 -5.86
N ILE A 49 14.64 16.30 -6.60
CA ILE A 49 15.18 16.76 -7.91
C ILE A 49 16.63 17.26 -7.76
N GLY A 50 16.98 17.86 -6.62
CA GLY A 50 18.33 18.34 -6.35
C GLY A 50 18.60 19.71 -6.98
N GLN A 51 19.72 19.85 -7.70
CA GLN A 51 20.18 21.16 -8.16
C GLN A 51 19.29 21.67 -9.31
N PRO A 52 18.79 22.92 -9.26
CA PRO A 52 18.03 23.49 -10.35
C PRO A 52 18.90 23.61 -11.59
N GLY A 53 18.50 22.94 -12.67
CA GLY A 53 19.06 23.10 -14.01
C GLY A 53 18.14 23.93 -14.91
N ILE A 54 18.42 23.90 -16.22
CA ILE A 54 17.57 24.46 -17.27
C ILE A 54 16.25 23.69 -17.31
N ALA A 55 15.14 24.35 -17.66
CA ALA A 55 13.87 23.68 -17.86
C ALA A 55 13.97 22.60 -18.96
N PRO A 56 13.41 21.39 -18.76
CA PRO A 56 13.56 20.26 -19.68
C PRO A 56 12.64 20.42 -20.91
N PHE A 57 12.90 21.44 -21.73
CA PHE A 57 12.23 21.67 -23.00
C PHE A 57 13.18 21.36 -24.16
N TYR A 58 12.63 20.78 -25.23
CA TYR A 58 13.40 20.50 -26.44
C TYR A 58 14.02 21.79 -27.00
N GLY A 59 15.35 21.78 -27.19
CA GLY A 59 16.10 22.90 -27.74
C GLY A 59 16.49 23.99 -26.73
N ALA A 60 16.27 23.80 -25.43
CA ALA A 60 16.58 24.80 -24.40
C ALA A 60 18.06 24.82 -23.93
N GLY A 61 18.85 23.77 -24.22
CA GLY A 61 20.24 23.66 -23.79
C GLY A 61 20.81 22.25 -23.97
N GLU A 62 22.01 22.01 -23.45
CA GLU A 62 22.57 20.65 -23.37
C GLU A 62 21.82 19.81 -22.35
N SER A 63 21.69 18.50 -22.60
CA SER A 63 20.91 17.59 -21.75
C SER A 63 21.43 17.48 -20.33
N ASP A 64 22.74 17.70 -20.13
CA ASP A 64 23.41 17.57 -18.82
C ASP A 64 23.17 18.78 -17.91
N GLU A 65 22.71 19.90 -18.48
CA GLU A 65 22.35 21.11 -17.73
C GLU A 65 20.86 21.15 -17.39
N MET A 66 20.05 20.22 -17.92
CA MET A 66 18.61 20.17 -17.69
C MET A 66 18.25 19.57 -16.34
N SER A 67 17.18 20.09 -15.73
CA SER A 67 16.57 19.50 -14.54
C SER A 67 15.89 18.16 -14.87
N ASP A 68 15.88 17.22 -13.92
CA ASP A 68 15.18 15.94 -14.07
C ASP A 68 13.66 16.16 -14.29
N PRO A 69 13.09 15.75 -15.45
CA PRO A 69 11.68 15.92 -15.73
C PRO A 69 10.79 14.94 -14.95
N LEU A 70 11.32 13.84 -14.42
CA LEU A 70 10.52 12.79 -13.79
C LEU A 70 9.81 13.29 -12.52
N PRO A 71 10.50 13.87 -11.51
CA PRO A 71 9.81 14.33 -10.32
C PRO A 71 8.94 15.57 -10.59
N GLN A 72 9.22 16.35 -11.66
CA GLN A 72 8.37 17.47 -12.09
C GLN A 72 7.00 16.96 -12.59
N ALA A 73 7.00 15.90 -13.40
CA ALA A 73 5.77 15.25 -13.83
C ALA A 73 4.99 14.69 -12.64
N LEU A 74 5.68 14.05 -11.69
CA LEU A 74 5.05 13.56 -10.45
C LEU A 74 4.43 14.70 -9.64
N MET A 75 5.10 15.84 -9.51
CA MET A 75 4.59 17.02 -8.80
C MET A 75 3.29 17.54 -9.44
N LEU A 76 3.22 17.59 -10.78
CA LEU A 76 1.99 17.98 -11.48
C LEU A 76 0.83 17.03 -11.16
N THR A 77 1.08 15.72 -11.16
CA THR A 77 0.05 14.73 -10.79
C THR A 77 -0.38 14.85 -9.33
N ALA A 78 0.56 15.09 -8.41
CA ALA A 78 0.28 15.27 -7.00
C ALA A 78 -0.60 16.51 -6.75
N ILE A 79 -0.36 17.60 -7.47
CA ILE A 79 -1.19 18.82 -7.39
C ILE A 79 -2.65 18.52 -7.79
N VAL A 80 -2.86 17.79 -8.89
CA VAL A 80 -4.21 17.47 -9.38
C VAL A 80 -4.94 16.53 -8.41
N ILE A 81 -4.25 15.51 -7.87
CA ILE A 81 -4.83 14.60 -6.87
C ILE A 81 -5.20 15.36 -5.60
N THR A 82 -4.30 16.22 -5.11
CA THR A 82 -4.55 17.05 -3.93
C THR A 82 -5.75 17.97 -4.15
N PHE A 83 -5.86 18.59 -5.33
CA PHE A 83 -7.00 19.42 -5.70
C PHE A 83 -8.32 18.62 -5.72
N ALA A 84 -8.31 17.43 -6.32
CA ALA A 84 -9.49 16.56 -6.39
C ALA A 84 -9.96 16.14 -4.99
N ILE A 85 -9.04 15.70 -4.12
CA ILE A 85 -9.33 15.33 -2.73
C ILE A 85 -9.85 16.56 -1.95
N SER A 86 -9.23 17.72 -2.14
CA SER A 86 -9.65 18.98 -1.48
C SER A 86 -11.05 19.41 -1.90
N ALA A 87 -11.36 19.33 -3.20
CA ALA A 87 -12.69 19.64 -3.72
C ALA A 87 -13.75 18.66 -3.19
N PHE A 88 -13.40 17.36 -3.11
CA PHE A 88 -14.26 16.35 -2.52
C PHE A 88 -14.53 16.60 -1.03
N LEU A 89 -13.48 16.83 -0.23
CA LEU A 89 -13.60 17.18 1.19
C LEU A 89 -14.41 18.46 1.38
N LEU A 90 -14.20 19.48 0.55
CA LEU A 90 -14.96 20.71 0.61
C LEU A 90 -16.45 20.47 0.30
N ALA A 91 -16.76 19.60 -0.66
CA ALA A 91 -18.14 19.20 -0.94
C ALA A 91 -18.77 18.43 0.24
N LEU A 92 -18.01 17.58 0.93
CA LEU A 92 -18.46 16.90 2.15
C LEU A 92 -18.68 17.88 3.31
N ILE A 93 -17.78 18.85 3.51
CA ILE A 93 -17.93 19.91 4.52
C ILE A 93 -19.19 20.70 4.23
N TYR A 94 -19.39 21.13 2.97
CA TYR A 94 -20.59 21.84 2.55
C TYR A 94 -21.86 21.02 2.81
N ARG A 95 -21.83 19.72 2.48
CA ARG A 95 -22.95 18.81 2.69
C ARG A 95 -23.24 18.58 4.18
N SER A 96 -22.20 18.41 5.00
CA SER A 96 -22.30 18.27 6.46
C SER A 96 -22.91 19.52 7.09
N TRP A 97 -22.44 20.69 6.67
CA TRP A 97 -22.98 21.96 7.13
C TRP A 97 -24.47 22.10 6.76
N GLN A 98 -24.85 21.76 5.54
CA GLN A 98 -26.26 21.82 5.11
C GLN A 98 -27.18 20.88 5.90
N LEU A 99 -26.69 19.71 6.33
CA LEU A 99 -27.50 18.68 7.00
C LEU A 99 -27.55 18.86 8.52
N GLY A 100 -26.42 19.18 9.16
CA GLY A 100 -26.28 19.15 10.61
C GLY A 100 -25.71 20.44 11.22
N GLN A 101 -25.35 21.43 10.41
CA GLN A 101 -24.72 22.68 10.85
C GLN A 101 -23.46 22.47 11.72
N ALA A 102 -22.85 21.29 11.63
CA ALA A 102 -21.70 20.86 12.41
C ALA A 102 -20.52 20.55 11.48
N ASP A 103 -19.35 21.07 11.86
CA ASP A 103 -18.06 20.80 11.20
C ASP A 103 -17.21 19.79 11.98
N THR A 104 -17.69 19.32 13.14
CA THR A 104 -16.99 18.38 14.01
C THR A 104 -17.49 16.96 13.80
N VAL A 105 -16.56 16.03 13.60
CA VAL A 105 -16.84 14.60 13.53
C VAL A 105 -17.17 14.10 14.93
N GLN A 106 -18.32 13.44 15.06
CA GLN A 106 -18.83 12.83 16.29
C GLN A 106 -18.68 11.32 16.20
N ASP A 107 -18.48 10.69 17.35
CA ASP A 107 -18.47 9.22 17.46
C ASP A 107 -19.92 8.75 17.48
N ASP A 108 -20.28 7.77 16.65
CA ASP A 108 -21.64 7.22 16.65
C ASP A 108 -21.82 6.10 17.69
N GLU A 109 -23.06 5.67 17.92
CA GLU A 109 -23.37 4.63 18.90
C GLU A 109 -22.71 3.29 18.54
N ALA A 110 -22.55 3.01 17.25
CA ALA A 110 -21.89 1.80 16.77
C ALA A 110 -20.39 1.84 17.08
N ASP A 111 -19.73 2.98 16.87
CA ASP A 111 -18.32 3.20 17.22
C ASP A 111 -18.08 3.00 18.72
N LEU A 112 -18.98 3.51 19.56
CA LEU A 112 -18.92 3.32 21.02
C LEU A 112 -19.15 1.87 21.43
N ALA A 113 -20.09 1.17 20.78
CA ALA A 113 -20.38 -0.23 21.05
C ALA A 113 -19.21 -1.17 20.67
N VAL A 114 -18.51 -0.88 19.57
CA VAL A 114 -17.30 -1.63 19.17
C VAL A 114 -16.21 -1.45 20.22
N ARG A 115 -15.97 -0.23 20.70
CA ARG A 115 -14.97 0.05 21.74
C ARG A 115 -15.25 -0.68 23.05
N ALA A 116 -16.51 -0.79 23.44
CA ALA A 116 -16.90 -1.52 24.65
C ALA A 116 -16.67 -3.03 24.52
N ARG A 117 -16.97 -3.61 23.34
CA ARG A 117 -16.74 -5.04 23.09
C ARG A 117 -15.27 -5.43 23.09
N ASP A 118 -14.41 -4.61 22.50
CA ASP A 118 -12.95 -4.85 22.54
C ASP A 118 -12.44 -4.84 23.97
N ALA A 119 -12.91 -3.90 24.81
CA ALA A 119 -12.54 -3.86 26.23
C ALA A 119 -13.05 -5.08 27.01
N GLU A 120 -14.30 -5.52 26.80
CA GLU A 120 -14.81 -6.75 27.41
C GLU A 120 -14.02 -8.00 26.96
N THR A 121 -13.59 -8.03 25.70
CA THR A 121 -12.79 -9.15 25.17
C THR A 121 -11.36 -9.13 25.71
N GLU A 122 -10.73 -7.95 25.85
CA GLU A 122 -9.43 -7.80 26.51
C GLU A 122 -9.51 -8.22 27.99
N GLU A 123 -10.54 -7.80 28.74
CA GLU A 123 -10.70 -8.19 30.15
C GLU A 123 -10.85 -9.72 30.31
N VAL A 124 -11.60 -10.39 29.43
CA VAL A 124 -11.73 -11.85 29.46
C VAL A 124 -10.40 -12.54 29.12
N MET A 125 -9.64 -12.02 28.16
CA MET A 125 -8.34 -12.58 27.78
C MET A 125 -7.30 -12.40 28.90
N ASP A 126 -7.27 -11.24 29.57
CA ASP A 126 -6.39 -11.01 30.73
C ASP A 126 -6.75 -11.97 31.89
N ASP A 127 -8.04 -12.17 32.18
CA ASP A 127 -8.52 -13.09 33.22
C ASP A 127 -8.18 -14.57 32.89
N GLU A 128 -8.25 -14.98 31.61
CA GLU A 128 -7.77 -16.30 31.19
C GLU A 128 -6.24 -16.44 31.34
N THR A 129 -5.45 -15.38 31.07
CA THR A 129 -3.99 -15.44 31.25
C THR A 129 -3.52 -15.41 32.70
N GLU A 130 -4.26 -14.80 33.64
CA GLU A 130 -3.94 -14.87 35.08
C GLU A 130 -4.29 -16.25 35.70
N LEU A 131 -5.14 -17.04 35.03
CA LEU A 131 -5.55 -18.37 35.49
C LEU A 131 -4.69 -19.53 34.96
N GLU A 132 -3.72 -19.27 34.08
CA GLU A 132 -2.83 -20.29 33.51
C GLU A 132 -1.38 -20.14 34.00
N ASP A 133 -1.16 -20.48 35.27
CA ASP A 133 0.15 -20.91 35.80
C ASP A 133 0.27 -22.46 35.79
N ASP A 134 -0.49 -23.16 34.92
CA ASP A 134 -0.38 -24.61 34.73
C ASP A 134 0.17 -24.95 33.34
N ASP A 135 1.37 -25.49 33.37
CA ASP A 135 2.27 -25.84 32.28
C ASP A 135 1.65 -26.94 31.37
N SER A 136 0.71 -26.57 30.49
CA SER A 136 0.13 -27.51 29.50
C SER A 136 0.41 -27.09 28.06
N THR A 137 1.62 -27.44 27.64
CA THR A 137 2.14 -27.38 26.27
C THR A 137 1.24 -28.17 25.29
N THR A 138 0.62 -27.46 24.36
CA THR A 138 0.11 -27.93 23.05
C THR A 138 -0.87 -29.13 23.06
N ASP A 139 -2.16 -28.82 23.06
CA ASP A 139 -3.28 -29.79 23.04
C ASP A 139 -3.58 -30.35 21.63
N PHE A 140 -2.57 -30.94 20.96
CA PHE A 140 -2.73 -31.60 19.66
C PHE A 140 -2.49 -33.12 19.73
N ILE A 141 -3.13 -33.81 20.67
CA ILE A 141 -3.22 -35.28 20.63
C ILE A 141 -4.69 -35.68 20.54
N GLY A 142 -5.15 -36.01 19.33
CA GLY A 142 -6.42 -36.71 19.13
C GLY A 142 -7.39 -36.14 18.10
N THR A 143 -7.10 -35.01 17.46
CA THR A 143 -7.94 -34.51 16.35
C THR A 143 -7.76 -35.40 15.12
N VAL A 144 -8.77 -36.23 14.85
CA VAL A 144 -8.94 -36.84 13.52
C VAL A 144 -9.20 -35.67 12.56
N THR A 145 -8.16 -35.25 11.85
CA THR A 145 -8.29 -34.25 10.80
C THR A 145 -9.30 -34.81 9.80
N SER A 146 -10.49 -34.23 9.76
CA SER A 146 -11.37 -34.47 8.61
C SER A 146 -10.60 -33.95 7.40
N PRO A 147 -10.34 -34.76 6.36
CA PRO A 147 -9.65 -34.26 5.18
C PRO A 147 -10.41 -33.05 4.69
N ILE A 148 -9.66 -31.98 4.36
CA ILE A 148 -10.21 -30.75 3.76
C ILE A 148 -11.12 -31.19 2.62
N ARG A 149 -12.43 -31.09 2.84
CA ARG A 149 -13.42 -31.39 1.81
C ARG A 149 -13.40 -30.20 0.88
N VAL A 150 -12.65 -30.32 -0.22
CA VAL A 150 -12.75 -29.38 -1.33
C VAL A 150 -14.22 -29.31 -1.73
N VAL A 151 -14.85 -28.18 -1.47
CA VAL A 151 -16.29 -27.95 -1.70
C VAL A 151 -16.52 -27.76 -3.20
N HIS A 152 -16.05 -28.65 -4.08
CA HIS A 152 -16.35 -28.64 -5.53
C HIS A 152 -16.18 -30.01 -6.22
N ALA A 153 -16.34 -31.13 -5.52
CA ALA A 153 -16.43 -32.47 -6.15
C ALA A 153 -17.88 -32.98 -6.24
N ARG A 154 -18.84 -32.11 -6.58
CA ARG A 154 -20.13 -32.55 -7.11
C ARG A 154 -20.07 -32.33 -8.60
N ASP A 155 -19.90 -33.43 -9.34
CA ASP A 155 -20.07 -33.47 -10.79
C ASP A 155 -21.51 -33.06 -11.12
N PHE A 156 -21.71 -31.77 -11.39
CA PHE A 156 -22.96 -31.30 -11.98
C PHE A 156 -22.87 -31.58 -13.49
N PRO A 157 -23.75 -32.42 -14.08
CA PRO A 157 -23.66 -32.84 -15.48
C PRO A 157 -23.79 -31.69 -16.51
N GLY A 158 -23.98 -30.46 -16.07
CA GLY A 158 -24.01 -29.25 -16.90
C GLY A 158 -22.75 -28.37 -16.83
N ILE A 159 -21.78 -28.65 -15.95
CA ILE A 159 -20.54 -27.86 -15.83
C ILE A 159 -19.43 -28.58 -16.61
N ARG A 160 -18.99 -27.98 -17.73
CA ARG A 160 -17.75 -28.40 -18.40
C ARG A 160 -16.58 -27.68 -17.75
N ASP A 161 -15.78 -28.42 -16.99
CA ASP A 161 -14.55 -27.92 -16.39
C ASP A 161 -13.41 -27.99 -17.41
N ASP A 162 -13.39 -27.00 -18.30
CA ASP A 162 -12.36 -26.83 -19.35
C ASP A 162 -11.22 -25.88 -18.89
N ALA A 163 -11.07 -25.67 -17.58
CA ALA A 163 -10.04 -24.78 -17.05
C ALA A 163 -8.63 -25.36 -17.34
N PRO A 164 -7.69 -24.57 -17.86
CA PRO A 164 -6.34 -25.03 -18.10
C PRO A 164 -5.64 -25.31 -16.77
N VAL A 165 -5.47 -26.59 -16.44
CA VAL A 165 -4.69 -27.02 -15.28
C VAL A 165 -3.22 -27.15 -15.66
N ASP A 166 -2.35 -26.57 -14.84
CA ASP A 166 -0.91 -26.71 -15.01
C ASP A 166 -0.51 -28.12 -14.52
N ARG A 167 0.01 -28.96 -15.43
CA ARG A 167 0.44 -30.33 -15.08
C ARG A 167 1.97 -30.37 -15.06
N PRO A 168 2.58 -30.93 -13.99
CA PRO A 168 4.02 -31.05 -13.93
C PRO A 168 4.54 -31.92 -15.07
N ARG A 169 5.47 -31.37 -15.86
CA ARG A 169 6.10 -32.04 -17.00
C ARG A 169 6.99 -33.18 -16.47
N THR A 170 6.62 -34.43 -16.73
CA THR A 170 7.47 -35.58 -16.38
C THR A 170 8.73 -35.54 -17.23
N ARG A 171 9.87 -35.24 -16.62
CA ARG A 171 11.20 -35.27 -17.25
C ARG A 171 11.54 -36.73 -17.56
N ALA A 172 11.39 -37.13 -18.83
CA ALA A 172 11.84 -38.43 -19.30
C ALA A 172 13.36 -38.56 -19.07
N SER A 173 13.75 -39.73 -18.57
CA SER A 173 15.11 -40.14 -18.22
C SER A 173 16.00 -40.22 -19.47
N ASP A 174 16.91 -39.25 -19.63
CA ASP A 174 18.12 -39.42 -20.45
C ASP A 174 19.13 -40.26 -19.67
N THR A 175 19.07 -41.58 -19.86
CA THR A 175 20.19 -42.47 -19.53
C THR A 175 20.29 -43.59 -20.55
N ALA A 176 21.45 -43.62 -21.20
CA ALA A 176 22.12 -44.75 -21.83
C ALA A 176 21.62 -45.24 -23.20
N THR A 177 22.33 -44.83 -24.25
CA THR A 177 23.05 -45.80 -25.09
C THR A 177 24.38 -45.18 -25.49
N ALA A 178 25.45 -45.79 -25.01
CA ALA A 178 26.84 -45.46 -25.26
C ALA A 178 27.32 -46.14 -26.55
N GLU A 179 28.04 -45.36 -27.38
CA GLU A 179 29.20 -45.72 -28.24
C GLU A 179 29.05 -46.79 -29.35
N PRO A 180 30.00 -46.91 -30.33
CA PRO A 180 31.27 -46.16 -30.50
C PRO A 180 31.56 -45.61 -31.93
N ASP A 181 32.45 -44.60 -31.96
CA ASP A 181 33.69 -44.48 -32.76
C ASP A 181 33.71 -44.90 -34.25
N GLU A 182 33.86 -43.92 -35.16
CA GLU A 182 34.59 -44.14 -36.42
C GLU A 182 35.32 -42.86 -36.88
N LYS A 183 36.65 -42.90 -36.74
CA LYS A 183 37.65 -42.07 -37.43
C LYS A 183 37.55 -42.21 -38.96
N LYS A 184 37.60 -41.09 -39.68
CA LYS A 184 38.23 -40.87 -41.01
C LYS A 184 38.52 -39.36 -41.09
N GLU A 185 39.74 -38.85 -41.02
CA GLU A 185 40.89 -38.95 -41.96
C GLU A 185 40.54 -38.51 -43.40
N ASP A 186 41.23 -37.44 -43.83
CA ASP A 186 41.47 -36.89 -45.18
C ASP A 186 40.26 -36.38 -45.99
N ASP A 187 40.32 -35.36 -46.85
CA ASP A 187 41.41 -34.65 -47.53
C ASP A 187 40.85 -33.35 -48.14
N ALA A 188 41.77 -32.42 -48.47
CA ALA A 188 41.65 -31.24 -49.38
C ALA A 188 40.96 -29.93 -48.91
#